data_AF-A0A8D3CKX4-F1
#
_entry.id   AF-A0A8D3CKX4-F1
#
_cell.length_a   1.000
_cell.length_b   1.000
_cell.length_c   1.000
_cell.angle_alpha   90.00
_cell.angle_beta   90.00
_cell.angle_gamma   90.00
#
_symmetry.space_group_name_H-M   'P 1'
#
loop_
_entity.id
_entity.type
_entity.pdbx_description
1 polymer ?
#
loop_
_entity_poly.entity_id
_entity_poly.type
_entity_poly.pdbx_seq_one_letter_code
_entity_poly.pdbx_strand_id
1 'polypeptide(L)'
;MAELGQHEGAQDLEKKIEETRQRFNSEFVQDSTDKYDSRDVERLQTDDALVEGYLTWRIYVVEDALKMIDESLQWRKEYGVNEITEGTIPRWMFETGAVYLHGYDKEGNKIFWFKVKLHVKDAKTILDKKKYVAFWLERYAKKEPGMPLTVVFDMAESGLSNIDMEFVKYIINCFKVFYPKLLSAWKIVKSWLGPEAISKLKFASKSEVQTFIGPEYLPPHMGGTDPFKYSYPPLPDDDFKTPICENGPIVSEDETESKEGEMESRDALESSFNSEVAVNPAEELSFGSGETEKKCLIILSNVTKNQVAFKVRTTAPEKYRVKPSSSCCEPGASVDIVVSLHGGSQASPQDRFLVMAAEMDNAGSQELAQFWKEVPKAKIMEHRLRCHVLECVKPTASPLRDSPVDTGSSGHHDLDTAVSPAGREASYLYVTYYNYQLLIDAPQ
;
A
#
# COMPACT_ATOMS: atom_id res chain seq x y z
N MET A 1 -2.19 -30.99 15.63
CA MET A 1 -3.55 -30.65 15.16
C MET A 1 -3.56 -29.27 14.49
N ALA A 2 -3.02 -28.21 15.10
CA ALA A 2 -2.91 -26.88 14.44
C ALA A 2 -1.97 -26.87 13.22
N GLU A 3 -0.82 -27.56 13.29
CA GLU A 3 0.10 -27.73 12.14
C GLU A 3 -0.52 -28.53 10.98
N LEU A 4 -1.38 -29.51 11.29
CA LEU A 4 -2.11 -30.29 10.28
C LEU A 4 -3.15 -29.43 9.56
N GLY A 5 -3.87 -28.55 10.27
CA GLY A 5 -4.88 -27.65 9.67
C GLY A 5 -4.29 -26.51 8.84
N GLN A 6 -3.11 -25.97 9.21
CA GLN A 6 -2.40 -24.99 8.39
C GLN A 6 -1.83 -25.63 7.12
N HIS A 7 -1.32 -26.85 7.23
CA HIS A 7 -0.84 -27.64 6.10
C HIS A 7 -1.98 -28.03 5.15
N GLU A 8 -3.15 -28.40 5.67
CA GLU A 8 -4.35 -28.68 4.85
C GLU A 8 -4.87 -27.43 4.11
N GLY A 9 -4.88 -26.26 4.76
CA GLY A 9 -5.28 -25.00 4.11
C GLY A 9 -4.32 -24.53 3.02
N ALA A 10 -3.01 -24.68 3.26
CA ALA A 10 -1.99 -24.39 2.25
C ALA A 10 -2.06 -25.36 1.05
N GLN A 11 -2.30 -26.65 1.31
CA GLN A 11 -2.47 -27.66 0.27
C GLN A 11 -3.75 -27.45 -0.57
N ASP A 12 -4.85 -27.00 0.04
CA ASP A 12 -6.07 -26.66 -0.70
C ASP A 12 -5.87 -25.44 -1.62
N LEU A 13 -5.13 -24.42 -1.15
CA LEU A 13 -4.80 -23.26 -1.96
C LEU A 13 -3.91 -23.62 -3.15
N GLU A 14 -2.84 -24.37 -2.92
CA GLU A 14 -1.93 -24.84 -3.98
C GLU A 14 -2.70 -25.64 -5.05
N LYS A 15 -3.60 -26.52 -4.61
CA LYS A 15 -4.47 -27.28 -5.52
C LYS A 15 -5.38 -26.37 -6.35
N LYS A 16 -5.97 -25.33 -5.74
CA LYS A 16 -6.84 -24.38 -6.46
C LYS A 16 -6.05 -23.52 -7.45
N ILE A 17 -4.83 -23.12 -7.10
CA ILE A 17 -3.93 -22.40 -8.01
C ILE A 17 -3.65 -23.27 -9.25
N GLU A 18 -3.27 -24.51 -9.04
CA GLU A 18 -2.98 -25.45 -10.13
C GLU A 18 -4.22 -25.77 -10.97
N GLU A 19 -5.38 -26.01 -10.34
CA GLU A 19 -6.65 -26.19 -11.04
C GLU A 19 -6.98 -24.98 -11.93
N THR A 20 -6.79 -23.76 -11.40
CA THR A 20 -7.07 -22.51 -12.14
C THR A 20 -6.16 -22.40 -13.36
N ARG A 21 -4.87 -22.71 -13.24
CA ARG A 21 -3.92 -22.68 -14.36
C ARG A 21 -4.27 -23.68 -15.45
N GLN A 22 -4.54 -24.92 -15.05
CA GLN A 22 -4.90 -26.00 -15.97
C GLN A 22 -6.18 -25.67 -16.73
N ARG A 23 -7.23 -25.26 -16.01
CA ARG A 23 -8.51 -24.89 -16.60
C ARG A 23 -8.41 -23.66 -17.50
N PHE A 24 -7.63 -22.65 -17.10
CA PHE A 24 -7.43 -21.47 -17.96
C PHE A 24 -6.78 -21.86 -19.30
N ASN A 25 -5.75 -22.71 -19.28
CA ASN A 25 -5.10 -23.16 -20.51
C ASN A 25 -6.05 -23.97 -21.40
N SER A 26 -6.81 -24.92 -20.83
CA SER A 26 -7.70 -25.77 -21.62
C SER A 26 -8.96 -25.07 -22.13
N GLU A 27 -9.54 -24.17 -21.32
CA GLU A 27 -10.85 -23.55 -21.64
C GLU A 27 -10.71 -22.23 -22.40
N PHE A 28 -9.59 -21.50 -22.24
CA PHE A 28 -9.45 -20.13 -22.76
C PHE A 28 -8.29 -19.97 -23.75
N VAL A 29 -7.16 -20.66 -23.56
CA VAL A 29 -5.97 -20.48 -24.40
C VAL A 29 -5.97 -21.43 -25.60
N GLN A 30 -6.41 -22.67 -25.42
CA GLN A 30 -6.37 -23.73 -26.43
C GLN A 30 -7.03 -23.34 -27.76
N ASP A 31 -8.10 -22.53 -27.70
CA ASP A 31 -8.90 -22.15 -28.87
C ASP A 31 -8.49 -20.80 -29.49
N SER A 32 -7.62 -20.01 -28.85
CA SER A 32 -7.20 -18.71 -29.39
C SER A 32 -5.88 -18.18 -28.79
N THR A 33 -4.78 -18.37 -29.52
CA THR A 33 -3.46 -17.84 -29.14
C THR A 33 -3.34 -16.32 -29.32
N ASP A 34 -4.25 -15.68 -30.06
CA ASP A 34 -4.27 -14.23 -30.26
C ASP A 34 -5.27 -13.52 -29.32
N LYS A 35 -5.88 -14.20 -28.36
CA LYS A 35 -6.77 -13.53 -27.39
C LYS A 35 -6.02 -12.74 -26.32
N TYR A 36 -4.82 -13.19 -25.95
CA TYR A 36 -4.03 -12.64 -24.84
C TYR A 36 -2.63 -12.23 -25.29
N ASP A 37 -1.94 -11.44 -24.46
CA ASP A 37 -0.50 -11.25 -24.56
C ASP A 37 0.21 -12.47 -23.98
N SER A 38 1.17 -13.03 -24.69
CA SER A 38 1.86 -14.26 -24.25
C SER A 38 2.58 -14.09 -22.92
N ARG A 39 3.08 -12.89 -22.61
CA ARG A 39 3.77 -12.59 -21.34
C ARG A 39 2.81 -12.68 -20.16
N ASP A 40 1.56 -12.29 -20.36
CA ASP A 40 0.55 -12.36 -19.30
C ASP A 40 0.06 -13.80 -19.07
N VAL A 41 -0.04 -14.59 -20.14
CA VAL A 41 -0.33 -16.03 -20.03
C VAL A 41 0.80 -16.74 -19.28
N GLU A 42 2.07 -16.49 -19.65
CA GLU A 42 3.24 -17.04 -18.98
C GLU A 42 3.29 -16.61 -17.50
N ARG A 43 3.01 -15.34 -17.21
CA ARG A 43 2.94 -14.84 -15.84
C ARG A 43 1.88 -15.56 -15.03
N LEU A 44 0.68 -15.80 -15.58
CA LEU A 44 -0.35 -16.58 -14.87
C LEU A 44 0.12 -18.00 -14.52
N GLN A 45 0.96 -18.61 -15.36
CA GLN A 45 1.52 -19.95 -15.13
C GLN A 45 2.65 -19.98 -14.09
N THR A 46 3.28 -18.84 -13.80
CA THR A 46 4.51 -18.77 -13.00
C THR A 46 4.37 -17.97 -11.70
N ASP A 47 3.39 -17.08 -11.62
CA ASP A 47 3.15 -16.18 -10.49
C ASP A 47 1.98 -16.67 -9.63
N ASP A 48 2.29 -17.40 -8.54
CA ASP A 48 1.27 -17.91 -7.60
C ASP A 48 0.49 -16.76 -6.95
N ALA A 49 1.17 -15.67 -6.61
CA ALA A 49 0.57 -14.52 -5.95
C ALA A 49 -0.45 -13.81 -6.85
N LEU A 50 -0.26 -13.83 -8.17
CA LEU A 50 -1.24 -13.35 -9.13
C LEU A 50 -2.51 -14.22 -9.11
N VAL A 51 -2.36 -15.55 -9.24
CA VAL A 51 -3.50 -16.48 -9.27
C VAL A 51 -4.27 -16.46 -7.96
N GLU A 52 -3.56 -16.50 -6.83
CA GLU A 52 -4.11 -16.34 -5.50
C GLU A 52 -4.91 -15.03 -5.41
N GLY A 53 -4.43 -13.92 -5.99
CA GLY A 53 -5.16 -12.65 -5.98
C GLY A 53 -6.55 -12.71 -6.61
N TYR A 54 -6.68 -13.38 -7.75
CA TYR A 54 -7.98 -13.59 -8.38
C TYR A 54 -8.84 -14.55 -7.55
N LEU A 55 -8.25 -15.62 -7.02
CA LEU A 55 -8.96 -16.59 -6.18
C LEU A 55 -9.49 -15.93 -4.89
N THR A 56 -8.67 -15.22 -4.14
CA THR A 56 -9.07 -14.51 -2.92
C THR A 56 -10.22 -13.55 -3.20
N TRP A 57 -10.15 -12.79 -4.31
CA TRP A 57 -11.21 -11.86 -4.69
C TRP A 57 -12.54 -12.55 -5.01
N ARG A 58 -12.47 -13.77 -5.53
CA ARG A 58 -13.62 -14.62 -5.85
C ARG A 58 -13.93 -15.64 -4.76
N ILE A 59 -13.42 -15.42 -3.54
CA ILE A 59 -13.68 -16.29 -2.37
C ILE A 59 -13.36 -17.76 -2.71
N TYR A 60 -12.27 -17.96 -3.42
CA TYR A 60 -11.73 -19.26 -3.85
C TYR A 60 -12.65 -20.09 -4.76
N VAL A 61 -13.59 -19.43 -5.46
CA VAL A 61 -14.40 -20.02 -6.53
C VAL A 61 -13.64 -19.93 -7.87
N VAL A 62 -13.10 -21.07 -8.32
CA VAL A 62 -12.25 -21.17 -9.53
C VAL A 62 -12.98 -20.68 -10.79
N GLU A 63 -14.24 -21.06 -10.98
CA GLU A 63 -15.06 -20.67 -12.14
C GLU A 63 -15.19 -19.14 -12.28
N ASP A 64 -15.41 -18.44 -11.18
CA ASP A 64 -15.54 -16.98 -11.19
C ASP A 64 -14.18 -16.29 -11.30
N ALA A 65 -13.11 -16.91 -10.79
CA ALA A 65 -11.74 -16.44 -10.97
C ALA A 65 -11.32 -16.54 -12.44
N LEU A 66 -11.64 -17.63 -13.14
CA LEU A 66 -11.35 -17.81 -14.57
C LEU A 66 -11.98 -16.71 -15.43
N LYS A 67 -13.26 -16.39 -15.21
CA LYS A 67 -13.95 -15.29 -15.91
C LYS A 67 -13.27 -13.93 -15.67
N MET A 68 -12.83 -13.70 -14.44
CA MET A 68 -12.15 -12.46 -14.07
C MET A 68 -10.74 -12.37 -14.68
N ILE A 69 -10.00 -13.48 -14.73
CA ILE A 69 -8.71 -13.58 -15.40
C ILE A 69 -8.90 -13.33 -16.89
N ASP A 70 -9.89 -13.95 -17.53
CA ASP A 70 -10.20 -13.75 -18.95
C ASP A 70 -10.44 -12.28 -19.30
N GLU A 71 -11.31 -11.60 -18.53
CA GLU A 71 -11.58 -10.16 -18.70
C GLU A 71 -10.31 -9.33 -18.47
N SER A 72 -9.52 -9.68 -17.45
CA SER A 72 -8.31 -8.96 -17.10
C SER A 72 -7.21 -9.08 -18.16
N LEU A 73 -6.94 -10.27 -18.70
CA LEU A 73 -5.89 -10.47 -19.70
C LEU A 73 -6.27 -9.90 -21.07
N GLN A 74 -7.55 -9.93 -21.45
CA GLN A 74 -8.03 -9.21 -22.64
C GLN A 74 -7.82 -7.70 -22.50
N TRP A 75 -8.16 -7.14 -21.34
CA TRP A 75 -7.91 -5.73 -21.05
C TRP A 75 -6.41 -5.38 -21.13
N ARG A 76 -5.53 -6.23 -20.56
CA ARG A 76 -4.08 -6.01 -20.63
C ARG A 76 -3.58 -5.93 -22.07
N LYS A 77 -4.05 -6.84 -22.94
CA LYS A 77 -3.72 -6.82 -24.37
C LYS A 77 -4.29 -5.60 -25.07
N GLU A 78 -5.58 -5.32 -24.93
CA GLU A 78 -6.27 -4.20 -25.60
C GLU A 78 -5.62 -2.85 -25.27
N TYR A 79 -5.20 -2.65 -24.02
CA TYR A 79 -4.59 -1.40 -23.57
C TYR A 79 -3.07 -1.37 -23.76
N GLY A 80 -2.46 -2.48 -24.21
CA GLY A 80 -1.02 -2.63 -24.36
C GLY A 80 -0.30 -2.39 -23.04
N VAL A 81 -0.81 -2.94 -21.93
CA VAL A 81 -0.35 -2.63 -20.57
C VAL A 81 1.12 -2.95 -20.37
N ASN A 82 1.62 -4.02 -20.98
CA ASN A 82 3.03 -4.40 -20.94
C ASN A 82 3.95 -3.42 -21.69
N GLU A 83 3.40 -2.56 -22.56
CA GLU A 83 4.12 -1.52 -23.31
C GLU A 83 4.03 -0.13 -22.63
N ILE A 84 3.30 -0.03 -21.51
CA ILE A 84 3.13 1.23 -20.81
C ILE A 84 4.43 1.60 -20.09
N THR A 85 4.98 2.75 -20.48
CA THR A 85 6.15 3.38 -19.88
C THR A 85 5.89 4.89 -19.81
N GLU A 86 6.74 5.63 -19.11
CA GLU A 86 6.62 7.10 -19.06
C GLU A 86 6.66 7.72 -20.46
N GLY A 87 7.46 7.15 -21.38
CA GLY A 87 7.61 7.63 -22.76
C GLY A 87 6.44 7.29 -23.68
N THR A 88 5.59 6.33 -23.34
CA THR A 88 4.40 5.98 -24.15
C THR A 88 3.15 6.75 -23.75
N ILE A 89 3.19 7.47 -22.62
CA ILE A 89 2.12 8.38 -22.20
C ILE A 89 2.45 9.81 -22.66
N PRO A 90 1.49 10.58 -23.20
CA PRO A 90 1.75 11.96 -23.60
C PRO A 90 2.24 12.79 -22.41
N ARG A 91 3.43 13.40 -22.57
CA ARG A 91 4.12 14.19 -21.52
C ARG A 91 3.22 15.19 -20.79
N TRP A 92 2.36 15.89 -21.55
CA TRP A 92 1.45 16.90 -20.99
C TRP A 92 0.50 16.34 -19.93
N MET A 93 0.18 15.04 -19.95
CA MET A 93 -0.67 14.40 -18.95
C MET A 93 -0.01 14.39 -17.57
N PHE A 94 1.29 14.14 -17.50
CA PHE A 94 2.05 14.26 -16.27
C PHE A 94 2.09 15.73 -15.84
N GLU A 95 2.45 16.64 -16.74
CA GLU A 95 2.54 18.09 -16.45
C GLU A 95 1.24 18.68 -15.87
N THR A 96 0.07 18.09 -16.16
CA THR A 96 -1.20 18.53 -15.56
C THR A 96 -1.26 18.36 -14.03
N GLY A 97 -0.63 17.32 -13.48
CA GLY A 97 -0.85 16.93 -12.07
C GLY A 97 -2.29 16.48 -11.76
N ALA A 98 -3.06 16.05 -12.77
CA ALA A 98 -4.43 15.60 -12.60
C ALA A 98 -4.55 14.27 -11.85
N VAL A 99 -3.55 13.40 -11.98
CA VAL A 99 -3.49 12.07 -11.35
C VAL A 99 -2.08 11.83 -10.83
N TYR A 100 -1.92 11.43 -9.57
CA TYR A 100 -0.61 11.17 -8.96
C TYR A 100 -0.69 10.38 -7.65
N LEU A 101 0.42 9.73 -7.26
CA LEU A 101 0.57 9.07 -5.96
C LEU A 101 1.31 10.00 -4.99
N HIS A 102 0.73 10.25 -3.81
CA HIS A 102 1.39 11.09 -2.79
C HIS A 102 0.78 10.90 -1.41
N GLY A 103 1.61 10.86 -0.37
CA GLY A 103 1.16 10.68 1.01
C GLY A 103 0.57 9.30 1.30
N TYR A 104 0.13 9.11 2.54
CA TYR A 104 -0.43 7.86 3.06
C TYR A 104 -1.68 8.15 3.88
N ASP A 105 -2.64 7.24 3.85
CA ASP A 105 -3.74 7.27 4.79
C ASP A 105 -3.29 6.78 6.18
N LYS A 106 -4.18 6.88 7.18
CA LYS A 106 -3.90 6.41 8.54
C LYS A 106 -3.71 4.90 8.66
N GLU A 107 -4.00 4.14 7.61
CA GLU A 107 -3.77 2.69 7.54
C GLU A 107 -2.46 2.35 6.82
N GLY A 108 -1.71 3.36 6.38
CA GLY A 108 -0.44 3.20 5.69
C GLY A 108 -0.58 2.89 4.19
N ASN A 109 -1.78 3.00 3.61
CA ASN A 109 -1.99 2.81 2.19
C ASN A 109 -1.55 4.07 1.43
N LYS A 110 -0.82 3.91 0.33
CA LYS A 110 -0.43 5.05 -0.51
C LYS A 110 -1.68 5.69 -1.10
N ILE A 111 -1.75 7.02 -1.09
CA ILE A 111 -2.91 7.72 -1.63
C ILE A 111 -2.73 7.98 -3.12
N PHE A 112 -3.74 7.59 -3.90
CA PHE A 112 -3.84 7.84 -5.33
C PHE A 112 -4.84 8.96 -5.60
N TRP A 113 -4.31 10.13 -5.91
CA TRP A 113 -5.04 11.37 -6.06
C TRP A 113 -5.57 11.55 -7.48
N PHE A 114 -6.84 11.96 -7.58
CA PHE A 114 -7.48 12.42 -8.80
C PHE A 114 -8.00 13.84 -8.57
N LYS A 115 -7.37 14.85 -9.19
CA LYS A 115 -7.84 16.24 -9.17
C LYS A 115 -8.92 16.44 -10.23
N VAL A 116 -10.18 16.35 -9.82
CA VAL A 116 -11.32 16.31 -10.75
C VAL A 116 -11.45 17.62 -11.52
N LYS A 117 -11.11 18.77 -10.92
CA LYS A 117 -11.08 20.07 -11.61
C LYS A 117 -10.27 20.06 -12.91
N LEU A 118 -9.20 19.27 -12.94
CA LEU A 118 -8.29 19.18 -14.08
C LEU A 118 -8.75 18.16 -15.13
N HIS A 119 -9.81 17.40 -14.85
CA HIS A 119 -10.38 16.47 -15.82
C HIS A 119 -11.27 17.22 -16.82
N VAL A 120 -10.97 16.99 -18.10
CA VAL A 120 -11.80 17.42 -19.23
C VAL A 120 -12.32 16.19 -19.97
N LYS A 121 -13.63 16.04 -20.10
CA LYS A 121 -14.20 14.95 -20.90
C LYS A 121 -13.90 15.17 -22.38
N ASP A 122 -13.14 14.25 -22.98
CA ASP A 122 -12.78 14.29 -24.39
C ASP A 122 -12.54 12.87 -24.93
N ALA A 123 -13.30 12.51 -25.96
CA ALA A 123 -13.25 11.19 -26.58
C ALA A 123 -11.91 10.93 -27.30
N LYS A 124 -11.16 11.97 -27.67
CA LYS A 124 -9.86 11.79 -28.31
C LYS A 124 -8.77 11.38 -27.32
N THR A 125 -8.87 11.85 -26.07
CA THR A 125 -7.85 11.63 -25.03
C THR A 125 -8.24 10.57 -24.01
N ILE A 126 -9.45 9.99 -24.08
CA ILE A 126 -9.93 9.01 -23.10
C ILE A 126 -9.04 7.76 -23.02
N LEU A 127 -8.57 7.24 -24.16
CA LEU A 127 -7.70 6.06 -24.18
C LEU A 127 -6.37 6.35 -23.48
N ASP A 128 -5.75 7.48 -23.80
CA ASP A 128 -4.49 7.92 -23.19
C ASP A 128 -4.66 8.14 -21.68
N LYS A 129 -5.78 8.70 -21.24
CA LYS A 129 -6.09 8.87 -19.80
C LYS A 129 -6.25 7.53 -19.07
N LYS A 130 -6.89 6.55 -19.72
CA LYS A 130 -7.01 5.20 -19.17
C LYS A 130 -5.64 4.53 -19.06
N LYS A 131 -4.81 4.64 -20.10
CA LYS A 131 -3.41 4.18 -20.06
C LYS A 131 -2.58 4.92 -19.01
N TYR A 132 -2.83 6.20 -18.79
CA TYR A 132 -2.16 7.00 -17.77
C TYR A 132 -2.52 6.53 -16.34
N VAL A 133 -3.77 6.14 -16.08
CA VAL A 133 -4.14 5.48 -14.82
C VAL A 133 -3.44 4.11 -14.70
N ALA A 134 -3.45 3.31 -15.78
CA ALA A 134 -2.77 2.02 -15.79
C ALA A 134 -1.25 2.15 -15.56
N PHE A 135 -0.61 3.20 -16.07
CA PHE A 135 0.79 3.53 -15.80
C PHE A 135 1.06 3.67 -14.29
N TRP A 136 0.25 4.47 -13.60
CA TRP A 136 0.39 4.67 -12.16
C TRP A 136 0.16 3.38 -11.37
N LEU A 137 -0.84 2.59 -11.76
CA LEU A 137 -1.14 1.31 -11.10
C LEU A 137 -0.05 0.26 -11.34
N GLU A 138 0.45 0.10 -12.57
CA GLU A 138 1.57 -0.80 -12.89
C GLU A 138 2.84 -0.40 -12.16
N ARG A 139 3.16 0.90 -12.16
CA ARG A 139 4.32 1.44 -11.45
C ARG A 139 4.24 1.14 -9.96
N TYR A 140 3.08 1.38 -9.34
CA TYR A 140 2.88 1.13 -7.92
C TYR A 140 2.91 -0.37 -7.60
N ALA A 141 2.20 -1.21 -8.38
CA ALA A 141 2.18 -2.66 -8.16
C ALA A 141 3.57 -3.30 -8.26
N LYS A 142 4.46 -2.76 -9.11
CA LYS A 142 5.86 -3.20 -9.20
C LYS A 142 6.70 -2.72 -8.02
N LYS A 143 6.47 -1.49 -7.55
CA LYS A 143 7.25 -0.85 -6.47
C LYS A 143 6.83 -1.35 -5.07
N GLU A 144 5.55 -1.60 -4.87
CA GLU A 144 4.93 -2.04 -3.62
C GLU A 144 3.98 -3.23 -3.87
N PRO A 145 4.49 -4.42 -4.22
CA PRO A 145 3.67 -5.57 -4.59
C PRO A 145 2.68 -5.98 -3.49
N GLY A 146 1.40 -6.12 -3.84
CA GLY A 146 0.33 -6.55 -2.94
C GLY A 146 -0.12 -5.48 -1.92
N MET A 147 0.46 -4.29 -1.93
CA MET A 147 0.04 -3.20 -1.03
C MET A 147 -1.21 -2.51 -1.57
N PRO A 148 -2.23 -2.24 -0.73
CA PRO A 148 -3.40 -1.49 -1.17
C PRO A 148 -3.12 -0.01 -1.46
N LEU A 149 -4.04 0.61 -2.20
CA LEU A 149 -4.14 2.04 -2.46
C LEU A 149 -5.40 2.63 -1.81
N THR A 150 -5.30 3.90 -1.43
CA THR A 150 -6.46 4.72 -1.08
C THR A 150 -6.72 5.71 -2.19
N VAL A 151 -7.87 5.60 -2.86
CA VAL A 151 -8.24 6.46 -3.99
C VAL A 151 -8.98 7.70 -3.49
N VAL A 152 -8.47 8.89 -3.80
CA VAL A 152 -9.08 10.16 -3.41
C VAL A 152 -9.40 11.00 -4.63
N PHE A 153 -10.67 11.37 -4.77
CA PHE A 153 -11.14 12.29 -5.79
C PHE A 153 -11.29 13.67 -5.18
N ASP A 154 -10.32 14.54 -5.46
CA ASP A 154 -10.37 15.94 -5.07
C ASP A 154 -11.37 16.68 -5.96
N MET A 155 -12.54 16.96 -5.38
CA MET A 155 -13.63 17.67 -6.05
C MET A 155 -13.58 19.19 -5.84
N ALA A 156 -12.55 19.73 -5.15
CA ALA A 156 -12.46 21.17 -4.95
C ALA A 156 -12.48 21.91 -6.27
N GLU A 157 -13.29 22.97 -6.31
CA GLU A 157 -13.44 23.86 -7.47
C GLU A 157 -13.82 23.13 -8.77
N SER A 158 -14.37 21.92 -8.68
CA SER A 158 -14.85 21.14 -9.81
C SER A 158 -16.28 21.51 -10.16
N GLY A 159 -16.56 21.67 -11.45
CA GLY A 159 -17.91 21.84 -11.98
C GLY A 159 -18.50 20.53 -12.53
N LEU A 160 -19.78 20.54 -12.88
CA LEU A 160 -20.45 19.38 -13.49
C LEU A 160 -19.78 18.90 -14.79
N SER A 161 -19.16 19.82 -15.55
CA SER A 161 -18.42 19.51 -16.78
C SER A 161 -17.16 18.67 -16.55
N ASN A 162 -16.64 18.63 -15.32
CA ASN A 162 -15.48 17.83 -14.95
C ASN A 162 -15.85 16.38 -14.58
N ILE A 163 -17.13 16.07 -14.39
CA ILE A 163 -17.56 14.73 -13.96
C ILE A 163 -17.76 13.84 -15.18
N ASP A 164 -16.89 12.85 -15.31
CA ASP A 164 -16.94 11.85 -16.37
C ASP A 164 -17.22 10.46 -15.80
N MET A 165 -18.51 10.10 -15.81
CA MET A 165 -18.96 8.83 -15.25
C MET A 165 -18.41 7.61 -15.99
N GLU A 166 -18.06 7.73 -17.27
CA GLU A 166 -17.44 6.64 -18.02
C GLU A 166 -16.02 6.39 -17.51
N PHE A 167 -15.26 7.47 -17.29
CA PHE A 167 -13.91 7.40 -16.74
C PHE A 167 -13.90 6.93 -15.28
N VAL A 168 -14.85 7.39 -14.45
CA VAL A 168 -15.01 6.89 -13.08
C VAL A 168 -15.30 5.39 -13.06
N LYS A 169 -16.23 4.91 -13.91
CA LYS A 169 -16.51 3.46 -14.04
C LYS A 169 -15.26 2.67 -14.43
N TYR A 170 -14.45 3.21 -15.33
CA TYR A 170 -13.18 2.60 -15.69
C TYR A 170 -12.23 2.48 -14.48
N ILE A 171 -12.01 3.56 -13.73
CA ILE A 171 -11.16 3.56 -12.54
C ILE A 171 -11.65 2.51 -11.53
N ILE A 172 -12.97 2.41 -11.32
CA ILE A 172 -13.57 1.39 -10.45
C ILE A 172 -13.26 -0.02 -10.98
N ASN A 173 -13.40 -0.24 -12.29
CA ASN A 173 -13.12 -1.55 -12.90
C ASN A 173 -11.64 -1.95 -12.79
N CYS A 174 -10.73 -0.97 -12.83
CA CYS A 174 -9.31 -1.22 -12.57
C CYS A 174 -9.12 -1.97 -11.26
N PHE A 175 -9.73 -1.53 -10.17
CA PHE A 175 -9.56 -2.21 -8.89
C PHE A 175 -10.47 -3.42 -8.68
N LYS A 176 -11.62 -3.47 -9.37
CA LYS A 176 -12.58 -4.56 -9.22
C LYS A 176 -12.18 -5.83 -10.00
N VAL A 177 -11.47 -5.66 -11.12
CA VAL A 177 -11.19 -6.73 -12.08
C VAL A 177 -9.70 -6.83 -12.39
N PHE A 178 -9.04 -5.71 -12.69
CA PHE A 178 -7.69 -5.72 -13.27
C PHE A 178 -6.56 -5.75 -12.22
N TYR A 179 -6.81 -5.16 -11.04
CA TYR A 179 -5.87 -5.03 -9.93
C TYR A 179 -6.54 -5.30 -8.58
N PRO A 180 -7.13 -6.49 -8.38
CA PRO A 180 -7.91 -6.79 -7.18
C PRO A 180 -7.11 -6.70 -5.87
N LYS A 181 -5.80 -7.00 -5.88
CA LYS A 181 -4.94 -6.87 -4.69
C LYS A 181 -4.63 -5.40 -4.31
N LEU A 182 -4.88 -4.42 -5.20
CA LEU A 182 -4.58 -3.00 -4.93
C LEU A 182 -5.69 -2.27 -4.17
N LEU A 183 -6.81 -2.91 -3.85
CA LEU A 183 -7.74 -2.43 -2.83
C LEU A 183 -7.78 -3.43 -1.68
N SER A 184 -7.81 -2.94 -0.45
CA SER A 184 -7.99 -3.80 0.71
C SER A 184 -9.33 -4.54 0.56
N ALA A 185 -9.28 -5.85 0.37
CA ALA A 185 -10.43 -6.71 0.08
C ALA A 185 -11.58 -6.59 1.12
N TRP A 186 -11.28 -6.17 2.34
CA TRP A 186 -12.23 -6.13 3.46
C TRP A 186 -13.22 -4.94 3.43
N LYS A 187 -13.01 -3.99 2.51
CA LYS A 187 -13.67 -2.68 2.59
C LYS A 187 -14.70 -2.43 1.50
N ILE A 188 -14.74 -3.22 0.43
CA ILE A 188 -15.65 -2.90 -0.69
C ILE A 188 -17.10 -3.26 -0.35
N VAL A 189 -17.93 -2.22 -0.33
CA VAL A 189 -19.37 -2.34 -0.08
C VAL A 189 -20.04 -3.04 -1.26
N LYS A 190 -20.88 -4.05 -0.97
CA LYS A 190 -21.86 -4.73 -1.85
C LYS A 190 -22.69 -3.80 -2.75
N SER A 191 -22.62 -2.48 -2.57
CA SER A 191 -23.52 -1.48 -3.10
C SER A 191 -23.07 -0.86 -4.44
N TRP A 192 -21.87 -1.18 -4.91
CA TRP A 192 -21.31 -0.69 -6.17
C TRP A 192 -21.61 -1.60 -7.37
N LEU A 193 -22.37 -2.68 -7.15
CA LEU A 193 -22.70 -3.72 -8.14
C LEU A 193 -24.00 -3.47 -8.94
N GLY A 194 -24.59 -2.28 -8.87
CA GLY A 194 -25.83 -1.97 -9.60
C GLY A 194 -25.87 -0.58 -10.24
N PRO A 195 -26.87 -0.29 -11.10
CA PRO A 195 -27.08 1.01 -11.75
C PRO A 195 -27.18 2.20 -10.77
N GLU A 196 -27.39 1.93 -9.49
CA GLU A 196 -27.53 2.89 -8.39
C GLU A 196 -26.19 3.32 -7.73
N ALA A 197 -25.03 2.87 -8.22
CA ALA A 197 -23.72 3.13 -7.58
C ALA A 197 -23.42 4.63 -7.30
N ILE A 198 -24.08 5.55 -8.03
CA ILE A 198 -23.94 7.01 -7.87
C ILE A 198 -24.51 7.51 -6.54
N SER A 199 -25.59 6.92 -6.02
CA SER A 199 -26.23 7.36 -4.76
C SER A 199 -25.41 6.99 -3.51
N LYS A 200 -24.31 6.26 -3.68
CA LYS A 200 -23.49 5.68 -2.61
C LYS A 200 -22.03 6.11 -2.65
N LEU A 201 -21.73 7.11 -3.50
CA LEU A 201 -20.51 7.91 -3.40
C LEU A 201 -20.54 8.64 -2.05
N LYS A 202 -19.58 8.33 -1.16
CA LYS A 202 -19.42 9.06 0.09
C LYS A 202 -18.70 10.37 -0.21
N PHE A 203 -19.44 11.46 -0.18
CA PHE A 203 -18.85 12.79 -0.12
C PHE A 203 -18.33 12.99 1.30
N ALA A 204 -17.05 13.28 1.46
CA ALA A 204 -16.51 13.64 2.76
C ALA A 204 -16.39 15.15 2.86
N SER A 205 -16.88 15.69 3.95
CA SER A 205 -16.51 17.01 4.44
C SER A 205 -15.03 17.08 4.80
N LYS A 206 -14.52 18.30 4.96
CA LYS A 206 -13.18 18.61 5.46
C LYS A 206 -12.86 17.93 6.81
N SER A 207 -13.86 17.72 7.66
CA SER A 207 -13.72 17.00 8.92
C SER A 207 -13.70 15.48 8.74
N GLU A 208 -14.49 14.94 7.82
CA GLU A 208 -14.58 13.50 7.59
C GLU A 208 -13.32 12.96 6.90
N VAL A 209 -12.76 13.67 5.92
CA VAL A 209 -11.50 13.28 5.26
C VAL A 209 -10.38 13.07 6.29
N GLN A 210 -10.31 13.89 7.34
CA GLN A 210 -9.30 13.79 8.40
C GLN A 210 -9.48 12.57 9.32
N THR A 211 -10.63 11.89 9.29
CA THR A 211 -10.80 10.63 10.03
C THR A 211 -9.96 9.50 9.41
N PHE A 212 -9.65 9.63 8.12
CA PHE A 212 -8.94 8.64 7.33
C PHE A 212 -7.54 9.11 6.89
N ILE A 213 -7.49 10.40 6.54
CA ILE A 213 -6.37 11.29 6.21
C ILE A 213 -5.57 11.82 7.40
N GLY A 214 -4.30 11.50 7.62
CA GLY A 214 -3.48 12.33 8.54
C GLY A 214 -3.40 13.78 8.02
N PRO A 215 -3.57 14.83 8.85
CA PRO A 215 -3.42 16.22 8.39
C PRO A 215 -2.09 16.48 7.65
N GLU A 216 -1.02 15.82 8.06
CA GLU A 216 0.32 15.89 7.45
C GLU A 216 0.39 15.35 6.00
N TYR A 217 -0.61 14.58 5.56
CA TYR A 217 -0.74 14.06 4.19
C TYR A 217 -1.96 14.63 3.46
N LEU A 218 -2.61 15.64 4.03
CA LEU A 218 -3.72 16.35 3.42
C LEU A 218 -3.31 17.73 2.92
N PRO A 219 -3.77 18.14 1.73
CA PRO A 219 -3.62 19.51 1.27
C PRO A 219 -4.27 20.55 2.22
N PRO A 220 -3.77 21.80 2.26
CA PRO A 220 -4.35 22.84 3.11
C PRO A 220 -5.84 23.14 2.86
N HIS A 221 -6.32 23.05 1.61
CA HIS A 221 -7.74 23.27 1.30
C HIS A 221 -8.66 22.16 1.87
N MET A 222 -8.10 20.96 2.11
CA MET A 222 -8.75 19.85 2.81
C MET A 222 -8.50 19.85 4.32
N GLY A 223 -7.79 20.86 4.85
CA GLY A 223 -7.55 21.00 6.29
C GLY A 223 -6.32 20.30 6.82
N GLY A 224 -5.43 19.89 5.93
CA GLY A 224 -4.13 19.39 6.31
C GLY A 224 -3.05 20.46 6.31
N THR A 225 -1.82 19.98 6.46
CA THR A 225 -0.58 20.75 6.59
C THR A 225 0.46 20.35 5.56
N ASP A 226 0.12 19.45 4.63
CA ASP A 226 1.03 18.95 3.61
C ASP A 226 1.46 20.07 2.65
N PRO A 227 2.76 20.43 2.60
CA PRO A 227 3.25 21.49 1.72
C PRO A 227 3.42 21.02 0.26
N PHE A 228 3.13 19.75 -0.04
CA PHE A 228 3.37 19.16 -1.36
C PHE A 228 2.70 19.96 -2.49
N LYS A 229 3.51 20.29 -3.49
CA LYS A 229 3.06 20.88 -4.75
C LYS A 229 3.52 19.96 -5.87
N TYR A 230 2.55 19.50 -6.67
CA TYR A 230 2.85 18.67 -7.82
C TYR A 230 3.75 19.43 -8.81
N SER A 231 4.81 18.78 -9.25
CA SER A 231 5.68 19.20 -10.35
C SER A 231 6.09 17.98 -11.15
N TYR A 232 6.34 18.15 -12.44
CA TYR A 232 6.90 17.12 -13.31
C TYR A 232 7.78 17.76 -14.40
N PRO A 233 8.98 17.22 -14.68
CA PRO A 233 9.69 16.16 -13.95
C PRO A 233 10.23 16.64 -12.58
N PRO A 234 10.49 15.76 -11.58
CA PRO A 234 10.41 14.29 -11.58
C PRO A 234 8.98 13.74 -11.34
N LEU A 235 8.79 12.41 -11.34
CA LEU A 235 7.53 11.82 -10.88
C LEU A 235 7.40 12.00 -9.35
N PRO A 236 6.22 12.40 -8.81
CA PRO A 236 6.05 12.66 -7.38
C PRO A 236 6.42 11.52 -6.43
N ASP A 237 6.32 10.28 -6.89
CA ASP A 237 6.62 9.11 -6.07
C ASP A 237 8.12 8.78 -6.03
N ASP A 238 8.95 9.49 -6.79
CA ASP A 238 10.41 9.30 -6.80
C ASP A 238 11.11 9.94 -5.58
N ASP A 239 10.53 10.99 -5.00
CA ASP A 239 11.20 11.81 -3.97
C ASP A 239 10.59 11.74 -2.55
N PHE A 240 9.40 11.16 -2.38
CA PHE A 240 8.69 11.28 -1.09
C PHE A 240 9.00 10.14 -0.10
N LYS A 241 10.00 10.40 0.75
CA LYS A 241 10.33 9.67 1.98
C LYS A 241 9.36 10.10 3.10
N THR A 242 8.69 9.14 3.74
CA THR A 242 7.81 9.35 4.90
C THR A 242 8.45 10.27 5.95
N PRO A 243 7.76 11.25 6.54
CA PRO A 243 8.17 11.86 7.79
C PRO A 243 8.14 10.77 8.87
N ILE A 244 9.31 10.26 9.24
CA ILE A 244 9.47 9.31 10.35
C ILE A 244 9.56 10.13 11.63
N CYS A 245 8.61 9.95 12.54
CA CYS A 245 8.56 10.64 13.83
C CYS A 245 9.89 10.49 14.58
N GLU A 246 10.68 11.56 14.64
CA GLU A 246 11.75 11.72 15.63
C GLU A 246 11.08 12.16 16.93
N ASN A 247 10.79 11.24 17.85
CA ASN A 247 10.62 11.52 19.29
C ASN A 247 10.47 10.19 20.05
N GLY A 248 11.58 9.45 20.17
CA GLY A 248 11.77 8.50 21.27
C GLY A 248 12.57 9.20 22.38
N PRO A 249 12.32 8.91 23.66
CA PRO A 249 12.93 9.66 24.76
C PRO A 249 14.45 9.53 24.73
N ILE A 250 15.12 10.64 24.44
CA ILE A 250 16.56 10.82 24.66
C ILE A 250 16.68 11.18 26.14
N VAL A 251 17.35 10.31 26.90
CA VAL A 251 17.83 10.67 28.23
C VAL A 251 18.90 11.75 28.00
N SER A 252 18.64 12.91 28.59
CA SER A 252 19.43 14.13 28.59
C SER A 252 20.89 13.90 28.96
N GLU A 253 21.79 14.68 28.35
CA GLU A 253 22.83 15.43 29.07
C GLU A 253 23.35 16.59 28.20
N ASP A 254 23.16 17.79 28.74
CA ASP A 254 23.85 19.08 28.59
C ASP A 254 24.05 19.85 27.26
N GLU A 255 23.82 21.15 27.42
CA GLU A 255 23.96 22.26 26.48
C GLU A 255 25.42 22.57 26.13
N THR A 256 25.68 23.12 24.94
CA THR A 256 26.33 24.44 24.74
C THR A 256 26.50 24.79 23.25
N GLU A 257 26.41 26.10 22.97
CA GLU A 257 26.45 26.75 21.66
C GLU A 257 27.82 26.68 20.96
N SER A 258 27.83 26.72 19.61
CA SER A 258 28.51 27.78 18.82
C SER A 258 28.48 27.51 17.31
N LYS A 259 28.70 28.59 16.55
CA LYS A 259 28.39 28.82 15.13
C LYS A 259 29.61 28.67 14.19
N GLU A 260 29.27 28.62 12.89
CA GLU A 260 30.00 29.13 11.71
C GLU A 260 31.10 28.28 11.05
N GLY A 261 31.02 28.18 9.70
CA GLY A 261 32.09 27.70 8.83
C GLY A 261 31.62 27.18 7.46
N GLU A 262 32.08 27.81 6.38
CA GLU A 262 31.60 27.74 4.99
C GLU A 262 32.36 26.76 4.06
N MET A 263 31.65 26.24 3.04
CA MET A 263 31.94 26.23 1.58
C MET A 263 32.94 25.25 0.90
N GLU A 264 32.38 24.56 -0.11
CA GLU A 264 32.89 24.11 -1.43
C GLU A 264 33.97 23.01 -1.60
N SER A 265 33.66 21.96 -2.38
CA SER A 265 33.87 21.93 -3.86
C SER A 265 33.65 20.54 -4.50
N ARG A 266 33.30 20.57 -5.79
CA ARG A 266 33.02 19.49 -6.75
C ARG A 266 34.24 18.57 -7.03
N ASP A 267 34.04 17.29 -7.35
CA ASP A 267 33.89 16.77 -8.73
C ASP A 267 33.87 15.22 -8.81
N ALA A 268 33.32 14.76 -9.93
CA ALA A 268 33.57 13.51 -10.64
C ALA A 268 32.79 12.22 -10.29
N LEU A 269 32.42 11.59 -11.40
CA LEU A 269 31.45 10.54 -11.68
C LEU A 269 32.15 9.16 -11.80
N GLU A 270 31.34 8.12 -11.55
CA GLU A 270 31.48 6.72 -12.01
C GLU A 270 32.45 5.74 -11.29
N SER A 271 31.86 4.81 -10.52
CA SER A 271 32.23 3.38 -10.49
C SER A 271 31.18 2.59 -9.69
N SER A 272 30.27 1.92 -10.38
CA SER A 272 29.23 1.07 -9.80
C SER A 272 29.73 -0.30 -9.29
N PHE A 273 29.00 -0.79 -8.28
CA PHE A 273 28.79 -2.18 -7.83
C PHE A 273 29.48 -2.65 -6.52
N ASN A 274 28.69 -2.45 -5.45
CA ASN A 274 28.51 -3.17 -4.18
C ASN A 274 29.60 -3.13 -3.11
N SER A 275 29.72 -1.97 -2.45
CA SER A 275 30.24 -1.82 -1.08
C SER A 275 29.08 -1.54 -0.10
N GLU A 276 28.09 -2.43 -0.04
CA GLU A 276 26.89 -2.18 0.77
C GLU A 276 26.92 -2.97 2.08
N VAL A 277 26.65 -2.26 3.18
CA VAL A 277 26.38 -2.82 4.51
C VAL A 277 25.24 -3.85 4.40
N ALA A 278 25.46 -5.05 4.93
CA ALA A 278 24.47 -6.13 4.87
C ALA A 278 23.54 -6.10 6.08
N VAL A 279 22.23 -6.25 5.86
CA VAL A 279 21.21 -6.28 6.92
C VAL A 279 20.47 -7.62 6.87
N ASN A 280 20.35 -8.29 8.03
CA ASN A 280 19.67 -9.58 8.17
C ASN A 280 18.72 -9.54 9.38
N PRO A 281 17.42 -9.89 9.27
CA PRO A 281 16.71 -10.32 8.07
C PRO A 281 16.65 -9.22 7.01
N ALA A 282 16.50 -9.62 5.74
CA ALA A 282 16.53 -8.70 4.60
C ALA A 282 15.18 -8.03 4.30
N GLU A 283 14.07 -8.59 4.81
CA GLU A 283 12.73 -8.16 4.43
C GLU A 283 11.78 -7.92 5.61
N GLU A 284 11.83 -8.76 6.65
CA GLU A 284 10.81 -8.75 7.69
C GLU A 284 11.29 -9.12 9.09
N LEU A 285 10.60 -8.56 10.08
CA LEU A 285 10.77 -8.81 11.50
C LEU A 285 9.51 -9.47 12.06
N SER A 286 9.65 -10.71 12.52
CA SER A 286 8.52 -11.49 13.05
C SER A 286 8.36 -11.30 14.55
N PHE A 287 7.12 -11.06 14.99
CA PHE A 287 6.73 -10.97 16.38
C PHE A 287 5.61 -11.96 16.67
N GLY A 288 5.76 -12.75 17.74
CA GLY A 288 4.77 -13.71 18.20
C GLY A 288 4.09 -13.32 19.51
N SER A 289 3.26 -14.22 20.02
CA SER A 289 2.43 -13.98 21.20
C SER A 289 3.09 -14.38 22.53
N GLY A 290 4.15 -15.22 22.49
CA GLY A 290 4.92 -15.61 23.66
C GLY A 290 5.85 -14.51 24.18
N GLU A 291 6.20 -14.52 25.48
CA GLU A 291 7.11 -13.51 26.07
C GLU A 291 8.49 -13.45 25.40
N THR A 292 9.00 -14.59 24.92
CA THR A 292 10.26 -14.70 24.17
C THR A 292 10.14 -14.26 22.71
N GLU A 293 8.93 -14.24 22.16
CA GLU A 293 8.63 -13.91 20.75
C GLU A 293 8.25 -12.43 20.56
N LYS A 294 8.29 -11.64 21.64
CA LYS A 294 8.09 -10.17 21.60
C LYS A 294 9.36 -9.42 21.17
N LYS A 295 10.42 -10.13 20.81
CA LYS A 295 11.71 -9.57 20.39
C LYS A 295 12.16 -10.21 19.09
N CYS A 296 12.74 -9.41 18.22
CA CYS A 296 13.45 -9.87 17.04
C CYS A 296 14.81 -9.17 16.94
N LEU A 297 15.67 -9.70 16.07
CA LEU A 297 17.04 -9.27 15.89
C LEU A 297 17.25 -8.77 14.46
N ILE A 298 17.86 -7.60 14.32
CA ILE A 298 18.47 -7.13 13.08
C ILE A 298 19.98 -7.23 13.26
N ILE A 299 20.66 -7.91 12.34
CA ILE A 299 22.11 -8.02 12.28
C ILE A 299 22.58 -7.10 11.15
N LEU A 300 23.25 -6.02 11.52
CA LEU A 300 23.90 -5.11 10.57
C LEU A 300 25.38 -5.48 10.47
N SER A 301 25.85 -5.85 9.27
CA SER A 301 27.24 -6.25 9.02
C SER A 301 27.94 -5.24 8.13
N ASN A 302 29.00 -4.62 8.64
CA ASN A 302 29.80 -3.68 7.89
C ASN A 302 30.84 -4.42 7.02
N VAL A 303 30.56 -4.53 5.74
CA VAL A 303 31.49 -5.10 4.74
C VAL A 303 32.29 -4.04 3.98
N THR A 304 32.21 -2.79 4.44
CA THR A 304 32.93 -1.65 3.84
C THR A 304 34.32 -1.51 4.44
N LYS A 305 35.12 -0.58 3.91
CA LYS A 305 36.51 -0.36 4.38
C LYS A 305 36.56 0.62 5.55
N ASN A 306 35.54 1.46 5.68
CA ASN A 306 35.47 2.48 6.72
C ASN A 306 34.44 2.12 7.80
N GLN A 307 34.50 2.83 8.92
CA GLN A 307 33.50 2.71 9.98
C GLN A 307 32.14 3.14 9.42
N VAL A 308 31.07 2.45 9.80
CA VAL A 308 29.71 2.78 9.34
C VAL A 308 28.89 3.28 10.53
N ALA A 309 28.35 4.49 10.44
CA ALA A 309 27.30 4.93 11.34
C ALA A 309 25.96 4.33 10.88
N PHE A 310 25.15 3.87 11.84
CA PHE A 310 23.78 3.44 11.56
C PHE A 310 22.77 4.06 12.52
N LYS A 311 21.53 4.24 12.04
CA LYS A 311 20.37 4.67 12.81
C LYS A 311 19.17 3.82 12.42
N VAL A 312 18.45 3.28 13.39
CA VAL A 312 17.24 2.50 13.18
C VAL A 312 16.03 3.30 13.67
N ARG A 313 15.05 3.44 12.79
CA ARG A 313 13.79 4.13 13.09
C ARG A 313 12.61 3.18 12.90
N THR A 314 11.47 3.50 13.51
CA THR A 314 10.22 2.75 13.36
C THR A 314 9.04 3.70 13.12
N THR A 315 8.01 3.23 12.43
CA THR A 315 6.73 3.96 12.29
C THR A 315 5.85 3.90 13.52
N ALA A 316 6.17 3.06 14.52
CA ALA A 316 5.43 2.92 15.78
C ALA A 316 6.36 2.98 17.01
N PRO A 317 7.04 4.11 17.25
CA PRO A 317 8.01 4.26 18.34
C PRO A 317 7.41 4.07 19.74
N GLU A 318 6.09 4.21 19.88
CA GLU A 318 5.34 3.94 21.11
C GLU A 318 5.16 2.45 21.40
N LYS A 319 5.31 1.58 20.40
CA LYS A 319 5.16 0.11 20.52
C LYS A 319 6.49 -0.60 20.67
N TYR A 320 7.52 -0.11 19.96
CA TYR A 320 8.80 -0.79 19.82
C TYR A 320 9.95 -0.04 20.46
N ARG A 321 10.79 -0.79 21.15
CA ARG A 321 12.09 -0.36 21.64
C ARG A 321 13.18 -1.01 20.81
N VAL A 322 14.01 -0.18 20.18
CA VAL A 322 15.15 -0.60 19.36
C VAL A 322 16.45 -0.35 20.11
N LYS A 323 17.32 -1.36 20.23
CA LYS A 323 18.58 -1.29 21.00
C LYS A 323 19.73 -2.03 20.29
N PRO A 324 20.82 -1.34 19.91
CA PRO A 324 20.94 0.12 19.83
C PRO A 324 20.06 0.71 18.72
N SER A 325 19.48 1.89 18.94
CA SER A 325 18.76 2.64 17.89
C SER A 325 19.66 3.52 17.03
N SER A 326 20.90 3.78 17.49
CA SER A 326 21.93 4.48 16.73
C SER A 326 23.30 4.08 17.30
N SER A 327 24.27 3.75 16.45
CA SER A 327 25.65 3.44 16.85
C SER A 327 26.57 3.46 15.62
N CYS A 328 27.84 3.14 15.82
CA CYS A 328 28.78 2.81 14.75
C CYS A 328 29.03 1.29 14.67
N CYS A 329 29.47 0.83 13.50
CA CYS A 329 29.90 -0.54 13.23
C CYS A 329 31.28 -0.51 12.54
N GLU A 330 32.28 -1.14 13.14
CA GLU A 330 33.65 -1.17 12.61
C GLU A 330 33.75 -1.97 11.31
N PRO A 331 34.75 -1.69 10.45
CA PRO A 331 35.01 -2.49 9.25
C PRO A 331 35.13 -3.99 9.58
N GLY A 332 34.37 -4.83 8.89
CA GLY A 332 34.35 -6.28 9.08
C GLY A 332 33.60 -6.77 10.32
N ALA A 333 33.00 -5.88 11.12
CA ALA A 333 32.20 -6.25 12.28
C ALA A 333 30.70 -6.37 11.96
N SER A 334 29.96 -6.98 12.87
CA SER A 334 28.49 -7.01 12.86
C SER A 334 27.94 -6.48 14.19
N VAL A 335 26.78 -5.83 14.14
CA VAL A 335 26.07 -5.32 15.32
C VAL A 335 24.68 -5.92 15.38
N ASP A 336 24.37 -6.45 16.56
CA ASP A 336 23.08 -7.01 16.94
C ASP A 336 22.15 -5.90 17.45
N ILE A 337 21.09 -5.63 16.69
CA ILE A 337 20.08 -4.62 16.99
C ILE A 337 18.80 -5.33 17.41
N VAL A 338 18.46 -5.26 18.69
CA VAL A 338 17.28 -5.87 19.27
C VAL A 338 16.09 -4.94 19.14
N VAL A 339 15.03 -5.42 18.48
CA VAL A 339 13.74 -4.75 18.41
C VAL A 339 12.76 -5.49 19.30
N SER A 340 12.11 -4.79 20.23
CA SER A 340 11.25 -5.41 21.24
C SER A 340 9.94 -4.66 21.44
N LEU A 341 8.82 -5.38 21.54
CA LEU A 341 7.53 -4.80 21.95
C LEU A 341 7.56 -4.42 23.44
N HIS A 342 6.99 -3.26 23.78
CA HIS A 342 6.83 -2.84 25.17
C HIS A 342 5.43 -2.29 25.48
N GLY A 343 5.14 -2.10 26.77
CA GLY A 343 3.90 -1.45 27.22
C GLY A 343 2.62 -2.27 26.97
N GLY A 344 2.74 -3.59 26.80
CA GLY A 344 1.59 -4.44 26.45
C GLY A 344 1.13 -4.29 24.99
N SER A 345 1.85 -3.52 24.18
CA SER A 345 1.58 -3.33 22.76
C SER A 345 1.66 -4.63 21.97
N GLN A 346 0.88 -4.70 20.90
CA GLN A 346 0.91 -5.79 19.93
C GLN A 346 1.58 -5.31 18.66
N ALA A 347 2.33 -6.20 18.02
CA ALA A 347 2.87 -5.93 16.71
C ALA A 347 1.75 -5.83 15.68
N SER A 348 1.93 -4.97 14.68
CA SER A 348 1.01 -4.81 13.55
C SER A 348 1.74 -5.07 12.24
N PRO A 349 1.13 -5.77 11.26
CA PRO A 349 1.70 -5.90 9.92
C PRO A 349 1.91 -4.55 9.19
N GLN A 350 1.41 -3.46 9.75
CA GLN A 350 1.59 -2.08 9.27
C GLN A 350 2.86 -1.41 9.83
N ASP A 351 3.43 -1.95 10.90
CA ASP A 351 4.62 -1.36 11.49
C ASP A 351 5.83 -1.59 10.56
N ARG A 352 6.70 -0.59 10.47
CA ARG A 352 7.87 -0.58 9.59
C ARG A 352 9.10 -0.18 10.37
N PHE A 353 10.25 -0.68 9.96
CA PHE A 353 11.55 -0.28 10.47
C PHE A 353 12.43 0.18 9.31
N LEU A 354 13.20 1.25 9.54
CA LEU A 354 14.17 1.76 8.59
C LEU A 354 15.54 1.74 9.24
N VAL A 355 16.46 0.98 8.65
CA VAL A 355 17.89 1.02 8.95
C VAL A 355 18.52 2.02 7.98
N MET A 356 19.08 3.09 8.50
CA MET A 356 19.90 4.04 7.75
C MET A 356 21.35 3.76 8.08
N ALA A 357 22.23 3.70 7.09
CA ALA A 357 23.66 3.50 7.29
C ALA A 357 24.50 4.34 6.32
N ALA A 358 25.64 4.84 6.77
CA ALA A 358 26.57 5.58 5.91
C ALA A 358 28.02 5.38 6.40
N GLU A 359 28.95 5.26 5.46
CA GLU A 359 30.39 5.24 5.78
C GLU A 359 30.82 6.58 6.40
N MET A 360 31.68 6.49 7.40
CA MET A 360 32.36 7.60 8.06
C MET A 360 33.81 7.62 7.61
N ASP A 361 34.21 8.70 6.92
CA ASP A 361 35.57 8.87 6.42
C ASP A 361 36.60 9.10 7.56
N ASN A 362 36.15 9.44 8.78
CA ASN A 362 37.00 9.84 9.90
C ASN A 362 36.64 9.07 11.18
N ALA A 363 37.15 7.84 11.29
CA ALA A 363 36.85 6.94 12.40
C ALA A 363 37.24 7.55 13.77
N GLY A 364 36.27 7.64 14.69
CA GLY A 364 36.51 7.86 16.12
C GLY A 364 36.68 9.31 16.62
N SER A 365 36.59 10.35 15.78
CA SER A 365 36.68 11.76 16.22
C SER A 365 35.43 12.60 15.96
N GLN A 366 34.55 12.18 15.04
CA GLN A 366 33.30 12.88 14.75
C GLN A 366 32.16 12.32 15.62
N GLU A 367 31.43 13.22 16.30
CA GLU A 367 30.25 12.83 17.07
C GLU A 367 29.14 12.34 16.11
N LEU A 368 28.49 11.21 16.44
CA LEU A 368 27.41 10.62 15.63
C LEU A 368 26.31 11.62 15.27
N ALA A 369 25.93 12.48 16.21
CA ALA A 369 24.91 13.50 16.01
C ALA A 369 25.33 14.55 14.97
N GLN A 370 26.62 14.92 14.94
CA GLN A 370 27.17 15.84 13.96
C GLN A 370 27.28 15.17 12.58
N PHE A 371 27.76 13.93 12.53
CA PHE A 371 27.84 13.16 11.28
C PHE A 371 26.50 13.12 10.54
N TRP A 372 25.40 12.82 11.23
CA TRP A 372 24.08 12.75 10.62
C TRP A 372 23.55 14.10 10.10
N LYS A 373 24.09 15.23 10.57
CA LYS A 373 23.75 16.58 10.05
C LYS A 373 24.52 16.90 8.76
N GLU A 374 25.73 16.37 8.63
CA GLU A 374 26.67 16.71 7.55
C GLU A 374 26.63 15.71 6.38
N VAL A 375 26.30 14.44 6.65
CA VAL A 375 26.32 13.38 5.64
C VAL A 375 25.35 13.68 4.48
N PRO A 376 25.83 13.72 3.22
CA PRO A 376 24.96 13.91 2.06
C PRO A 376 23.94 12.78 1.95
N LYS A 377 22.67 13.10 1.70
CA LYS A 377 21.59 12.11 1.58
C LYS A 377 21.86 11.01 0.55
N ALA A 378 22.61 11.31 -0.50
CA ALA A 378 23.00 10.35 -1.54
C ALA A 378 24.00 9.29 -1.06
N LYS A 379 24.72 9.53 0.04
CA LYS A 379 25.64 8.57 0.67
C LYS A 379 24.98 7.72 1.76
N ILE A 380 23.68 7.92 2.01
CA ILE A 380 22.94 7.18 3.03
C ILE A 380 22.27 5.97 2.39
N MET A 381 22.68 4.78 2.79
CA MET A 381 21.96 3.55 2.53
C MET A 381 20.71 3.49 3.39
N GLU A 382 19.58 3.11 2.78
CA GLU A 382 18.30 2.92 3.45
C GLU A 382 17.81 1.50 3.23
N HIS A 383 17.65 0.74 4.31
CA HIS A 383 17.14 -0.63 4.27
C HIS A 383 15.83 -0.72 5.08
N ARG A 384 14.74 -1.14 4.43
CA ARG A 384 13.38 -1.15 4.99
C ARG A 384 12.99 -2.57 5.38
N LEU A 385 12.50 -2.74 6.60
CA LEU A 385 12.00 -4.00 7.14
C LEU A 385 10.52 -3.87 7.48
N ARG A 386 9.74 -4.88 7.09
CA ARG A 386 8.32 -5.00 7.44
C ARG A 386 8.16 -5.71 8.78
N CYS A 387 7.05 -5.47 9.45
CA CYS A 387 6.66 -6.26 10.61
C CYS A 387 5.76 -7.42 10.15
N HIS A 388 6.05 -8.63 10.61
CA HIS A 388 5.23 -9.83 10.44
C HIS A 388 4.67 -10.25 11.81
N VAL A 389 3.38 -10.58 11.90
CA VAL A 389 2.74 -10.98 13.15
C VAL A 389 2.39 -12.46 13.08
N LEU A 390 2.98 -13.25 13.96
CA LEU A 390 2.70 -14.69 14.04
C LEU A 390 1.36 -14.90 14.75
N GLU A 391 0.37 -15.47 14.06
CA GLU A 391 -0.96 -15.73 14.62
C GLU A 391 -0.94 -16.88 15.64
N CYS A 392 -1.55 -16.66 16.82
CA CYS A 392 -1.83 -17.73 17.78
C CYS A 392 -3.28 -18.23 17.58
N VAL A 393 -3.45 -19.45 17.07
CA VAL A 393 -4.78 -20.10 16.98
C VAL A 393 -5.27 -20.47 18.38
N LYS A 394 -6.38 -19.88 18.83
CA LYS A 394 -7.11 -20.36 20.02
C LYS A 394 -7.98 -21.57 19.63
N PRO A 395 -7.97 -22.69 20.36
CA PRO A 395 -8.82 -23.83 20.03
C PRO A 395 -10.29 -23.55 20.38
N THR A 396 -11.16 -23.65 19.37
CA THR A 396 -12.62 -23.62 19.49
C THR A 396 -13.15 -24.91 20.09
N ALA A 397 -14.05 -24.81 21.08
CA ALA A 397 -14.83 -25.95 21.58
C ALA A 397 -16.32 -25.75 21.26
N SER A 398 -16.92 -26.77 20.65
CA SER A 398 -18.36 -27.12 20.66
C SER A 398 -18.46 -28.62 20.29
N PRO A 399 -19.61 -29.35 20.41
CA PRO A 399 -20.99 -28.90 20.61
C PRO A 399 -21.85 -29.78 21.57
N LEU A 400 -23.15 -29.45 21.78
CA LEU A 400 -24.33 -30.33 21.56
C LEU A 400 -25.69 -29.67 21.96
N ARG A 401 -26.76 -30.16 21.32
CA ARG A 401 -28.14 -29.65 21.12
C ARG A 401 -29.14 -29.88 22.28
N ASP A 402 -30.22 -29.08 22.33
CA ASP A 402 -31.64 -29.53 22.14
C ASP A 402 -32.65 -28.33 22.14
N SER A 403 -33.78 -28.48 21.42
CA SER A 403 -34.92 -27.52 21.23
C SER A 403 -36.18 -28.00 22.01
N PRO A 404 -37.43 -27.44 21.86
CA PRO A 404 -37.98 -26.16 21.33
C PRO A 404 -38.99 -25.47 22.33
N VAL A 405 -39.61 -24.29 22.09
CA VAL A 405 -41.01 -24.11 21.55
C VAL A 405 -41.52 -22.63 21.68
N ASP A 406 -42.22 -22.18 20.62
CA ASP A 406 -43.38 -21.26 20.43
C ASP A 406 -43.43 -19.70 20.35
N THR A 407 -44.17 -19.32 19.29
CA THR A 407 -45.13 -18.21 19.03
C THR A 407 -44.69 -16.75 18.83
N GLY A 408 -45.04 -16.21 17.64
CA GLY A 408 -45.98 -15.08 17.59
C GLY A 408 -45.65 -13.85 16.73
N SER A 409 -46.36 -13.74 15.60
CA SER A 409 -46.92 -12.52 14.99
C SER A 409 -46.12 -11.67 13.97
N SER A 410 -46.75 -11.58 12.80
CA SER A 410 -46.56 -10.74 11.62
C SER A 410 -46.85 -9.24 11.81
N GLY A 411 -46.27 -8.41 10.95
CA GLY A 411 -46.72 -7.03 10.68
C GLY A 411 -45.93 -6.35 9.55
N HIS A 412 -46.53 -6.29 8.36
CA HIS A 412 -46.15 -5.47 7.20
C HIS A 412 -46.17 -3.98 7.53
N HIS A 413 -45.33 -3.16 6.87
CA HIS A 413 -45.73 -1.87 6.31
C HIS A 413 -44.72 -1.36 5.27
N ASP A 414 -45.22 -1.19 4.04
CA ASP A 414 -44.64 -0.37 2.97
C ASP A 414 -44.71 1.13 3.31
N LEU A 415 -43.78 1.96 2.80
CA LEU A 415 -44.16 3.17 2.05
C LEU A 415 -43.01 3.85 1.29
N ASP A 416 -43.45 4.50 0.21
CA ASP A 416 -42.84 5.26 -0.87
C ASP A 416 -41.86 6.40 -0.58
N THR A 417 -40.88 6.49 -1.50
CA THR A 417 -40.48 7.64 -2.34
C THR A 417 -40.97 9.05 -2.00
N ALA A 418 -40.03 9.99 -1.82
CA ALA A 418 -40.17 11.40 -2.25
C ALA A 418 -38.79 12.06 -2.46
N VAL A 419 -38.63 12.70 -3.64
CA VAL A 419 -37.51 13.57 -4.03
C VAL A 419 -37.97 15.02 -3.96
N SER A 420 -37.18 15.92 -3.35
CA SER A 420 -36.89 17.28 -3.86
C SER A 420 -36.04 18.16 -2.91
N PRO A 421 -35.44 19.26 -3.42
CA PRO A 421 -34.04 19.62 -3.14
C PRO A 421 -33.88 20.81 -2.18
N ALA A 422 -32.76 20.87 -1.48
CA ALA A 422 -32.26 22.12 -0.90
C ALA A 422 -30.74 22.03 -0.77
N GLY A 423 -30.05 23.01 -1.38
CA GLY A 423 -28.61 23.02 -1.52
C GLY A 423 -27.86 23.06 -0.20
N ARG A 424 -26.65 22.48 -0.20
CA ARG A 424 -25.55 22.70 0.73
C ARG A 424 -24.25 22.30 0.04
N GLU A 425 -23.21 23.07 0.31
CA GLU A 425 -21.82 22.85 -0.08
C GLU A 425 -21.35 21.43 0.28
N ALA A 426 -20.86 20.67 -0.71
CA ALA A 426 -20.15 19.42 -0.50
C ALA A 426 -18.98 19.37 -1.48
N SER A 427 -17.74 19.33 -0.96
CA SER A 427 -16.54 19.71 -1.74
C SER A 427 -15.52 18.60 -1.98
N TYR A 428 -15.69 17.36 -1.49
CA TYR A 428 -14.70 16.30 -1.69
C TYR A 428 -15.33 14.92 -1.78
N LEU A 429 -14.76 14.04 -2.60
CA LEU A 429 -15.22 12.67 -2.80
C LEU A 429 -14.14 11.71 -2.29
N TYR A 430 -14.50 11.01 -1.21
CA TYR A 430 -13.58 10.26 -0.37
C TYR A 430 -13.96 8.78 -0.44
N VAL A 431 -13.03 7.90 -0.80
CA VAL A 431 -13.26 6.45 -0.77
C VAL A 431 -12.51 5.85 0.41
N THR A 432 -13.18 5.78 1.55
CA THR A 432 -12.90 4.82 2.62
C THR A 432 -14.20 4.17 3.01
N TYR A 433 -14.08 2.89 3.30
CA TYR A 433 -15.20 2.09 3.71
C TYR A 433 -15.04 1.68 5.18
N TYR A 434 -16.16 1.76 5.91
CA TYR A 434 -16.31 1.21 7.26
C TYR A 434 -17.58 0.35 7.35
N ASN A 435 -17.44 -0.68 8.18
CA ASN A 435 -18.20 -1.92 8.49
C ASN A 435 -19.69 -1.81 8.92
N TYR A 436 -20.47 -2.90 8.74
CA TYR A 436 -20.70 -3.95 9.78
C TYR A 436 -21.51 -5.19 9.30
N GLN A 437 -21.20 -6.29 10.00
CA GLN A 437 -21.77 -7.64 10.05
C GLN A 437 -23.30 -7.69 10.32
N LEU A 438 -24.03 -8.53 9.58
CA LEU A 438 -25.06 -9.50 10.04
C LEU A 438 -26.03 -9.86 8.90
N LEU A 439 -25.94 -11.10 8.42
CA LEU A 439 -27.03 -12.04 8.09
C LEU A 439 -26.49 -13.10 7.12
N ILE A 440 -25.91 -14.14 7.72
CA ILE A 440 -26.03 -15.50 7.20
C ILE A 440 -27.39 -16.01 7.72
N ASP A 441 -28.13 -16.69 6.84
CA ASP A 441 -29.39 -17.42 7.01
C ASP A 441 -30.73 -16.65 6.93
N ALA A 442 -31.38 -16.74 5.76
CA ALA A 442 -32.69 -17.38 5.61
C ALA A 442 -33.04 -17.63 4.11
N PRO A 443 -33.89 -18.63 3.79
CA PRO A 443 -33.83 -19.44 2.56
C PRO A 443 -34.97 -19.20 1.55
N GLN A 444 -34.76 -19.74 0.34
CA GLN A 444 -35.67 -19.88 -0.84
C GLN A 444 -36.17 -18.59 -1.50
#